data_AF-A0A951VG57-F1
#
_entry.id   AF-A0A951VG57-F1
#
_cell.length_a   1.000
_cell.length_b   1.000
_cell.length_c   1.000
_cell.angle_alpha   90.00
_cell.angle_beta   90.00
_cell.angle_gamma   90.00
#
_symmetry.space_group_name_H-M   'P 1'
#
loop_
_entity.id
_entity.type
_entity.pdbx_description
1 polymer ?
#
loop_
_entity_poly.entity_id
_entity_poly.type
_entity_poly.pdbx_seq_one_letter_code
_entity_poly.pdbx_strand_id
1 'polypeptide(L)'
;GSLEGWVRTIMVHTCINHLKKNKKFAESVSLAYAEEVRIRDYSIPSLLQAKQVVECIRMLPLGYRTVLNLYAIEGFSHKEIGAILEIGESTSRSQYTRAKSLLEEILIKKKILTKPKEKLKMVSGEI
;
A
#
# COMPACT_ATOMS: atom_id res chain seq x y z
N GLY A 1 -25.16 -4.90 -18.70
CA GLY A 1 -26.17 -5.93 -18.35
C GLY A 1 -25.68 -6.78 -17.21
N SER A 2 -26.55 -7.43 -16.44
CA SER A 2 -26.21 -8.20 -15.22
C SER A 2 -25.17 -9.31 -15.44
N LEU A 3 -25.03 -9.80 -16.67
CA LEU A 3 -24.10 -10.85 -17.07
C LEU A 3 -22.64 -10.37 -17.14
N GLU A 4 -22.40 -9.15 -17.61
CA GLU A 4 -21.06 -8.57 -17.74
C GLU A 4 -20.41 -8.32 -16.37
N GLY A 5 -21.17 -7.74 -15.44
CA GLY A 5 -20.72 -7.53 -14.05
C GLY A 5 -20.46 -8.84 -13.32
N TRP A 6 -21.26 -9.88 -13.58
CA TRP A 6 -21.05 -11.20 -13.00
C TRP A 6 -19.78 -11.87 -13.54
N VAL A 7 -19.53 -11.79 -14.85
CA VAL A 7 -18.31 -12.33 -15.48
C VAL A 7 -17.06 -11.59 -14.99
N ARG A 8 -17.11 -10.26 -14.86
CA ARG A 8 -15.97 -9.47 -14.35
C ARG A 8 -15.68 -9.80 -12.88
N THR A 9 -16.73 -9.97 -12.06
CA THR A 9 -16.62 -10.46 -10.68
C THR A 9 -15.97 -11.84 -10.60
N ILE A 10 -16.37 -12.78 -11.46
CA ILE A 10 -15.78 -14.13 -11.53
C ILE A 10 -14.30 -14.04 -11.93
N MET A 11 -13.94 -13.24 -12.93
CA MET A 11 -12.54 -13.06 -13.36
C MET A 11 -11.69 -12.45 -12.25
N VAL A 12 -12.14 -11.36 -11.62
CA VAL A 12 -11.39 -10.67 -10.56
C VAL A 12 -11.21 -11.60 -9.35
N HIS A 13 -12.27 -12.27 -8.89
CA HIS A 13 -12.16 -13.22 -7.80
C HIS A 13 -11.24 -14.39 -8.15
N THR A 14 -11.29 -14.90 -9.38
CA THR A 14 -10.39 -15.95 -9.85
C THR A 14 -8.93 -15.48 -9.86
N CYS A 15 -8.65 -14.28 -10.37
CA CYS A 15 -7.31 -13.68 -10.37
C CYS A 15 -6.79 -13.43 -8.95
N ILE A 16 -7.63 -12.90 -8.04
CA ILE A 16 -7.28 -12.69 -6.63
C ILE A 16 -7.01 -14.03 -5.94
N ASN A 17 -7.84 -15.05 -6.17
CA ASN A 17 -7.65 -16.38 -5.60
C ASN A 17 -6.40 -17.06 -6.16
N HIS A 18 -6.12 -16.88 -7.46
CA HIS A 18 -4.91 -17.35 -8.10
C HIS A 18 -3.67 -16.70 -7.49
N LEU A 19 -3.67 -15.38 -7.29
CA LEU A 19 -2.58 -14.65 -6.64
C LEU A 19 -2.39 -15.06 -5.17
N LYS A 20 -3.48 -15.29 -4.42
CA LYS A 20 -3.42 -15.82 -3.05
C LYS A 20 -2.81 -17.22 -3.00
N LYS A 21 -3.15 -18.09 -3.96
CA LYS A 21 -2.62 -19.46 -4.07
C LYS A 21 -1.14 -19.46 -4.47
N ASN A 22 -0.74 -18.56 -5.36
CA ASN A 22 0.65 -18.37 -5.79
C ASN A 22 1.50 -17.57 -4.79
N LYS A 23 0.94 -16.97 -3.75
CA LYS A 23 1.73 -16.32 -2.69
C LYS A 23 2.68 -17.31 -2.00
N LYS A 24 2.30 -18.60 -1.93
CA LYS A 24 3.18 -19.71 -1.50
C LYS A 24 4.32 -20.01 -2.49
N PHE A 25 4.17 -19.66 -3.77
CA PHE A 25 5.20 -19.81 -4.81
C PHE A 25 6.09 -18.56 -4.93
N ALA A 26 5.54 -17.36 -4.66
CA ALA A 26 6.31 -16.12 -4.62
C ALA A 26 7.37 -16.08 -3.50
N GLU A 27 7.14 -16.79 -2.39
CA GLU A 27 8.15 -16.94 -1.32
C GLU A 27 9.37 -17.77 -1.78
N SER A 28 9.23 -18.69 -2.75
CA SER A 28 10.36 -19.48 -3.26
C SER A 28 11.14 -18.80 -4.40
N VAL A 29 10.58 -17.77 -5.05
CA VAL A 29 11.18 -17.11 -6.23
C VAL A 29 11.85 -15.77 -5.88
N SER A 30 11.67 -15.26 -4.65
CA SER A 30 12.17 -13.94 -4.24
C SER A 30 13.69 -13.80 -4.11
N LEU A 31 14.47 -14.88 -4.29
CA LEU A 31 15.93 -14.82 -4.22
C LEU A 31 16.59 -14.52 -5.59
N ALA A 32 15.87 -14.70 -6.71
CA ALA A 32 16.48 -14.69 -8.04
C ALA A 32 16.35 -13.37 -8.83
N TYR A 33 15.57 -12.38 -8.34
CA TYR A 33 15.29 -11.14 -9.09
C TYR A 33 15.90 -9.88 -8.45
N ALA A 34 16.87 -10.04 -7.54
CA ALA A 34 17.44 -8.93 -6.78
C ALA A 34 18.69 -8.30 -7.42
N GLU A 35 18.95 -8.58 -8.70
CA GLU A 35 20.11 -8.05 -9.42
C GLU A 35 19.64 -7.13 -10.54
N GLU A 36 20.22 -5.93 -10.57
CA GLU A 36 19.97 -4.81 -11.51
C GLU A 36 18.86 -3.81 -11.14
N VAL A 37 19.11 -3.03 -10.08
CA VAL A 37 18.63 -1.63 -10.04
C VAL A 37 19.84 -0.71 -9.96
N ARG A 38 20.10 -0.02 -11.09
CA ARG A 38 21.12 1.01 -11.28
C ARG A 38 21.08 2.02 -10.13
N ILE A 39 22.14 2.04 -9.33
CA ILE A 39 22.30 2.91 -8.15
C ILE A 39 22.61 4.33 -8.65
N ARG A 40 21.61 5.20 -8.69
CA ARG A 40 21.82 6.66 -8.63
C ARG A 40 21.92 7.05 -7.15
N ASP A 41 22.77 8.02 -6.84
CA ASP A 41 23.21 8.48 -5.51
C ASP A 41 22.10 8.67 -4.44
N TYR A 42 21.58 7.57 -3.92
CA TYR A 42 20.87 7.53 -2.65
C TYR A 42 21.87 7.11 -1.59
N SER A 43 22.07 7.93 -0.55
CA SER A 43 22.90 7.53 0.59
C SER A 43 22.43 6.16 1.08
N ILE A 44 23.35 5.24 1.36
CA ILE A 44 23.02 3.85 1.76
C ILE A 44 21.93 3.79 2.87
N PRO A 45 21.90 4.70 3.86
CA PRO A 45 20.81 4.77 4.84
C PRO A 45 19.42 5.03 4.23
N SER A 46 19.32 5.90 3.21
CA SER A 46 18.05 6.23 2.56
C SER A 46 17.50 5.08 1.71
N LEU A 47 18.37 4.35 1.01
CA LEU A 47 17.98 3.17 0.25
C LEU A 47 17.52 2.03 1.17
N LEU A 48 18.21 1.84 2.30
CA LEU A 48 17.82 0.85 3.31
C LEU A 48 16.46 1.20 3.93
N GLN A 49 16.23 2.47 4.23
CA GLN A 49 14.94 2.95 4.77
C GLN A 49 13.81 2.79 3.73
N ALA A 50 14.07 3.06 2.46
CA ALA A 50 13.10 2.85 1.38
C ALA A 50 12.72 1.37 1.24
N LYS A 51 13.70 0.46 1.24
CA LYS A 51 13.44 -1.00 1.22
C LYS A 51 12.59 -1.44 2.41
N GLN A 52 12.87 -0.92 3.60
CA GLN A 52 12.07 -1.22 4.79
C GLN A 52 10.62 -0.72 4.68
N VAL A 53 10.39 0.46 4.10
CA VAL A 53 9.03 0.98 3.85
C VAL A 53 8.28 0.11 2.85
N VAL A 54 8.93 -0.33 1.77
CA VAL A 54 8.32 -1.24 0.79
C VAL A 54 7.90 -2.55 1.45
N GLU A 55 8.73 -3.13 2.31
CA GLU A 55 8.37 -4.33 3.08
C GLU A 55 7.19 -4.08 4.03
N CYS A 56 7.11 -2.90 4.65
CA CYS A 56 5.95 -2.52 5.46
C CYS A 56 4.66 -2.46 4.62
N ILE A 57 4.71 -1.90 3.42
CA ILE A 57 3.59 -1.87 2.48
C ILE A 57 3.18 -3.29 2.06
N ARG A 58 4.13 -4.22 1.89
CA ARG A 58 3.85 -5.62 1.54
C ARG A 58 3.11 -6.39 2.64
N MET A 59 3.20 -5.96 3.90
CA MET A 59 2.46 -6.57 5.01
C MET A 59 0.99 -6.15 5.07
N LEU A 60 0.59 -5.09 4.35
CA LEU A 60 -0.81 -4.67 4.30
C LEU A 60 -1.69 -5.72 3.59
N PRO A 61 -2.97 -5.86 3.99
CA PRO A 61 -3.94 -6.64 3.25
C PRO A 61 -4.00 -6.23 1.77
N LEU A 62 -4.25 -7.18 0.87
CA LEU A 62 -4.16 -6.96 -0.58
C LEU A 62 -4.93 -5.71 -1.04
N GLY A 63 -6.20 -5.56 -0.66
CA GLY A 63 -7.01 -4.40 -1.06
C GLY A 63 -6.45 -3.07 -0.56
N TYR A 64 -5.91 -3.05 0.65
CA TYR A 64 -5.35 -1.85 1.28
C TYR A 64 -4.07 -1.44 0.57
N ARG A 65 -3.18 -2.42 0.33
CA ARG A 65 -1.94 -2.22 -0.43
C ARG A 65 -2.22 -1.72 -1.84
N THR A 66 -3.16 -2.33 -2.54
CA THR A 66 -3.50 -1.96 -3.93
C THR A 66 -4.04 -0.54 -4.00
N VAL A 67 -5.00 -0.18 -3.14
CA VAL A 67 -5.56 1.18 -3.10
C VAL A 67 -4.51 2.21 -2.70
N LEU A 68 -3.66 1.90 -1.70
CA LEU A 68 -2.58 2.78 -1.28
C LEU A 68 -1.61 3.07 -2.44
N ASN A 69 -1.15 2.04 -3.15
CA ASN A 69 -0.22 2.21 -4.26
C ASN A 69 -0.85 3.01 -5.41
N LEU A 70 -2.06 2.65 -5.83
CA LEU A 70 -2.74 3.35 -6.93
C LEU A 70 -2.99 4.83 -6.60
N TYR A 71 -3.31 5.17 -5.35
CA TYR A 71 -3.54 6.56 -4.97
C TYR A 71 -2.23 7.32 -4.72
N ALA A 72 -1.37 6.82 -3.83
CA ALA A 72 -0.24 7.57 -3.31
C ALA A 72 1.04 7.47 -4.16
N ILE A 73 1.17 6.42 -4.98
CA ILE A 73 2.34 6.19 -5.84
C ILE A 73 1.99 6.54 -7.29
N GLU A 74 0.89 5.99 -7.81
CA GLU A 74 0.49 6.19 -9.21
C GLU A 74 -0.34 7.47 -9.43
N GLY A 75 -0.92 8.05 -8.38
CA GLY A 75 -1.65 9.33 -8.45
C GLY A 75 -3.10 9.25 -8.94
N PHE A 76 -3.70 8.07 -9.00
CA PHE A 76 -5.10 7.91 -9.41
C PHE A 76 -6.08 8.48 -8.38
N SER A 77 -7.19 9.05 -8.85
CA SER A 77 -8.31 9.45 -7.99
C SER A 77 -9.07 8.25 -7.45
N HIS A 78 -9.76 8.41 -6.31
CA HIS A 78 -10.58 7.33 -5.73
C HIS A 78 -11.71 6.85 -6.66
N LYS A 79 -12.21 7.75 -7.53
CA LYS A 79 -13.19 7.43 -8.56
C LYS A 79 -12.61 6.48 -9.61
N GLU A 80 -11.42 6.79 -10.12
CA GLU A 80 -10.70 5.93 -11.09
C GLU A 80 -10.33 4.59 -10.46
N ILE A 81 -9.84 4.59 -9.23
CA ILE A 81 -9.52 3.37 -8.48
C ILE A 81 -10.77 2.50 -8.30
N GLY A 82 -11.92 3.11 -7.99
CA GLY A 82 -13.21 2.41 -7.90
C GLY A 82 -13.59 1.72 -9.21
N ALA A 83 -13.38 2.39 -10.35
CA ALA A 83 -13.62 1.81 -11.67
C ALA A 83 -12.63 0.68 -12.02
N ILE A 84 -11.35 0.85 -11.70
CA ILE A 84 -10.29 -0.15 -11.96
C ILE A 84 -10.55 -1.42 -11.15
N LEU A 85 -10.86 -1.28 -9.86
CA LEU A 85 -10.99 -2.38 -8.91
C LEU A 85 -12.42 -2.90 -8.71
N GLU A 86 -13.41 -2.30 -9.37
CA GLU A 86 -14.83 -2.62 -9.22
C GLU A 86 -15.36 -2.49 -7.78
N ILE A 87 -14.94 -1.43 -7.11
CA ILE A 87 -15.39 -1.11 -5.76
C ILE A 87 -16.05 0.27 -5.75
N GLY A 88 -16.87 0.53 -4.74
CA GLY A 88 -17.39 1.88 -4.53
C GLY A 88 -16.27 2.88 -4.27
N GLU A 89 -16.41 4.12 -4.76
CA GLU A 89 -15.47 5.20 -4.46
C GLU A 89 -15.31 5.41 -2.94
N SER A 90 -16.43 5.30 -2.20
CA SER A 90 -16.44 5.32 -0.73
C SER A 90 -15.63 4.15 -0.13
N THR A 91 -15.67 2.98 -0.75
CA THR A 91 -14.84 1.82 -0.38
C THR A 91 -13.36 2.09 -0.65
N SER A 92 -13.01 2.70 -1.79
CA SER A 92 -11.64 3.12 -2.10
C SER A 92 -11.10 4.10 -1.04
N ARG A 93 -11.83 5.17 -0.73
CA ARG A 93 -11.45 6.11 0.35
C ARG A 93 -11.27 5.41 1.70
N SER A 94 -12.23 4.56 2.08
CA SER A 94 -12.20 3.86 3.37
C SER A 94 -11.02 2.88 3.45
N GLN A 95 -10.70 2.18 2.36
CA GLN A 95 -9.53 1.31 2.28
C GLN A 95 -8.24 2.10 2.36
N TYR A 96 -8.15 3.25 1.67
CA TYR A 96 -6.98 4.12 1.74
C TYR A 96 -6.70 4.63 3.15
N THR A 97 -7.73 5.13 3.85
CA THR A 97 -7.58 5.61 5.23
C THR A 97 -7.11 4.49 6.16
N ARG A 98 -7.72 3.30 6.08
CA ARG A 98 -7.30 2.14 6.88
C ARG A 98 -5.89 1.66 6.52
N ALA A 99 -5.54 1.67 5.24
CA ALA A 99 -4.19 1.34 4.77
C ALA A 99 -3.14 2.29 5.39
N LYS A 100 -3.45 3.60 5.43
CA LYS A 100 -2.56 4.61 5.98
C LYS A 100 -2.36 4.43 7.49
N SER A 101 -3.44 4.25 8.26
CA SER A 101 -3.36 4.00 9.70
C SER A 101 -2.57 2.72 10.02
N LEU A 102 -2.87 1.63 9.31
CA LEU A 102 -2.16 0.36 9.53
C LEU A 102 -0.68 0.45 9.16
N LEU A 103 -0.36 1.17 8.07
CA LEU A 103 1.02 1.41 7.66
C LEU A 103 1.78 2.24 8.69
N GLU A 104 1.15 3.28 9.24
CA GLU A 104 1.74 4.10 10.31
C GLU A 104 2.05 3.26 11.56
N GLU A 105 1.11 2.44 12.01
CA GLU A 105 1.32 1.52 13.15
C GLU A 105 2.49 0.57 12.91
N ILE A 106 2.58 0.00 11.71
CA ILE A 106 3.67 -0.88 11.29
C ILE A 106 5.01 -0.14 11.32
N LEU A 107 5.06 1.08 10.78
CA LEU A 107 6.29 1.88 10.70
C LEU A 107 6.78 2.31 12.08
N ILE A 108 5.87 2.67 13.00
CA ILE A 108 6.18 2.97 14.39
C ILE A 108 6.70 1.72 15.11
N LYS A 109 6.03 0.57 14.92
CA LYS A 109 6.45 -0.70 15.54
C LYS A 109 7.84 -1.14 15.10
N LYS A 110 8.18 -0.89 13.83
CA LYS A 110 9.53 -1.15 13.27
C LYS A 110 10.53 -0.02 13.53
N LYS A 111 10.15 1.03 14.27
CA LYS A 111 10.97 2.22 14.58
C LYS A 111 11.54 2.91 13.33
N ILE A 112 10.85 2.78 12.19
CA ILE A 112 11.21 3.44 10.93
C ILE A 112 10.74 4.90 10.95
N LEU A 113 9.59 5.15 11.58
CA LEU A 113 9.08 6.47 11.91
C LEU A 113 9.10 6.69 13.44
N THR A 114 9.57 7.85 13.88
CA THR A 114 9.31 8.36 15.22
C THR A 114 7.95 9.04 15.22
N LYS A 115 7.12 8.79 16.25
CA LYS A 115 5.81 9.45 16.39
C LYS A 115 5.99 10.97 16.22
N PRO A 116 5.14 11.66 15.43
CA PRO A 116 5.12 13.11 15.46
C PRO A 116 4.85 13.52 16.91
N LYS A 117 5.69 14.40 17.48
CA LYS A 117 5.35 15.06 18.75
C LYS A 117 3.94 15.63 18.60
N GLU A 118 3.04 15.08 19.40
CA GLU A 118 1.74 15.62 19.76
C GLU A 118 1.81 17.15 19.68
N LYS A 119 0.99 17.76 18.80
CA LYS A 119 0.94 19.22 18.58
C LYS A 119 1.13 19.92 19.93
N LEU A 120 2.31 20.51 20.12
CA LEU A 120 2.64 21.22 21.33
C LEU A 120 1.59 22.33 21.45
N LYS A 121 0.74 22.22 22.46
CA LYS A 121 -0.13 23.30 22.94
C LYS A 121 0.75 24.51 23.25
N MET A 122 0.93 25.42 22.30
CA MET A 122 1.54 26.73 22.52
C MET A 122 0.91 27.76 21.55
N VAL A 123 -0.40 27.95 21.67
CA VAL A 123 -1.06 29.23 21.32
C VAL A 123 -2.05 29.52 22.44
N SER A 124 -1.52 29.74 23.63
CA SER A 124 -2.25 30.28 24.78
C SER A 124 -1.22 30.90 25.73
N GLY A 125 -1.12 32.23 25.74
CA GLY A 125 -0.43 32.99 26.79
C GLY A 125 0.75 33.84 26.31
N GLU A 126 0.58 35.16 26.47
CA GLU A 126 1.60 36.23 26.50
C GLU A 126 2.12 36.60 25.09
N ILE A 127 1.88 37.81 24.56
CA ILE A 127 2.01 39.16 25.12
C ILE A 127 0.85 40.05 24.64
#